data_AF-G0QRP7-F1
#
_entry.id   AF-G0QRP7-F1
#
_cell.length_a   1.000
_cell.length_b   1.000
_cell.length_c   1.000
_cell.angle_alpha   90.00
_cell.angle_beta   90.00
_cell.angle_gamma   90.00
#
_symmetry.space_group_name_H-M   'P 1'
#
loop_
_entity.id
_entity.type
_entity.pdbx_description
1 polymer ?
#
loop_
_entity_poly.entity_id
_entity_poly.type
_entity_poly.pdbx_seq_one_letter_code
_entity_poly.pdbx_strand_id
1 'polypeptide(L)'
;MEKAYICQLSQEEIAQQRHQKLPSPYQNRPVEENLKLFEEMKQGKKLIQLLEKKIVNGWDDPRLFTLNALKRRGFSPDIINQFLDQIKVSRTGNENIIQVSLLESVARNVLYQKTPKTMAIIEPFEIIIDNYGEFFENQVKQKTLFVDKSDVRLTKPNNTSVPFYGIFPDSILAFKYLGVLQVVQVDEERARCKIISIEEKYRRKQKAQIHWIDPEKSTKCEIRIFNKLFNVENPS
;
A
#
# COMPACT_ATOMS: atom_id res chain seq x y z
N MET A 1 23.44 -16.96 -33.40
CA MET A 1 23.20 -16.41 -32.03
C MET A 1 24.45 -15.74 -31.44
N GLU A 2 25.55 -15.55 -32.19
CA GLU A 2 26.88 -15.14 -31.67
C GLU A 2 27.07 -13.63 -31.43
N LYS A 3 26.00 -12.82 -31.43
CA LYS A 3 26.10 -11.35 -31.29
C LYS A 3 25.34 -10.79 -30.09
N ALA A 4 24.77 -11.63 -29.24
CA ALA A 4 24.09 -11.20 -28.03
C ALA A 4 25.10 -11.09 -26.87
N TYR A 5 25.21 -9.92 -26.26
CA TYR A 5 26.03 -9.66 -25.08
C TYR A 5 25.19 -8.92 -24.03
N ILE A 6 25.56 -9.07 -22.76
CA ILE A 6 24.88 -8.40 -21.65
C ILE A 6 25.59 -7.10 -21.34
N CYS A 7 24.90 -5.98 -21.60
CA CYS A 7 25.39 -4.65 -21.29
C CYS A 7 25.08 -4.30 -19.83
N GLN A 8 26.11 -3.92 -19.06
CA GLN A 8 25.98 -3.53 -17.65
C GLN A 8 26.20 -2.02 -17.44
N LEU A 9 26.09 -1.22 -18.50
CA LEU A 9 26.22 0.23 -18.40
C LEU A 9 24.99 0.82 -17.70
N SER A 10 25.22 1.78 -16.81
CA SER A 10 24.17 2.62 -16.26
C SER A 10 23.55 3.53 -17.34
N GLN A 11 22.37 4.08 -17.08
CA GLN A 11 21.71 4.99 -18.04
C GLN A 11 22.54 6.22 -18.37
N GLU A 12 23.27 6.76 -17.39
CA GLU A 12 24.14 7.93 -17.58
C GLU A 12 25.31 7.59 -18.51
N GLU A 13 25.94 6.43 -18.33
CA GLU A 13 27.03 5.95 -19.18
C GLU A 13 26.55 5.62 -20.59
N ILE A 14 25.35 5.04 -20.74
CA ILE A 14 24.73 4.78 -22.06
C ILE A 14 24.47 6.11 -22.77
N ALA A 15 23.95 7.12 -22.06
CA ALA A 15 23.73 8.44 -22.64
C ALA A 15 25.05 9.04 -23.11
N GLN A 16 26.11 9.04 -22.29
CA GLN A 16 27.42 9.56 -22.67
C GLN A 16 28.04 8.83 -23.88
N GLN A 17 27.97 7.50 -23.90
CA GLN A 17 28.49 6.70 -25.03
C GLN A 17 27.72 6.92 -26.32
N ARG A 18 26.40 7.14 -26.27
CA ARG A 18 25.59 7.50 -27.45
C ARG A 18 26.01 8.83 -28.04
N HIS A 19 26.32 9.83 -27.20
CA HIS A 19 26.85 11.12 -27.68
C HIS A 19 28.23 10.97 -28.31
N GLN A 20 29.09 10.10 -27.76
CA GLN A 20 30.46 9.87 -28.24
C GLN A 20 30.55 8.80 -29.35
N LYS A 21 29.45 8.12 -29.71
CA LYS A 21 29.37 7.02 -30.69
C LYS A 21 30.36 5.87 -30.42
N LEU A 22 30.68 5.61 -29.15
CA LEU A 22 31.56 4.50 -28.76
C LEU A 22 30.76 3.20 -28.63
N PRO A 23 31.31 2.04 -29.05
CA PRO A 23 30.70 0.73 -28.80
C PRO A 23 30.71 0.43 -27.30
N SER A 24 29.76 -0.41 -26.85
CA SER A 24 29.73 -0.84 -25.44
C SER A 24 31.03 -1.59 -25.10
N PRO A 25 31.67 -1.29 -23.96
CA PRO A 25 32.85 -2.03 -23.50
C PRO A 25 32.60 -3.54 -23.38
N TYR A 26 31.35 -3.94 -23.18
CA TYR A 26 30.93 -5.33 -22.97
C TYR A 26 30.64 -6.09 -24.27
N GLN A 27 30.74 -5.43 -25.42
CA GLN A 27 30.42 -6.01 -26.73
C GLN A 27 31.39 -7.12 -27.15
N ASN A 28 32.66 -7.03 -26.72
CA ASN A 28 33.72 -7.98 -27.11
C ASN A 28 34.00 -9.07 -26.06
N ARG A 29 33.08 -9.28 -25.10
CA ARG A 29 33.20 -10.36 -24.11
C ARG A 29 33.15 -11.74 -24.78
N PRO A 30 33.87 -12.75 -24.26
CA PRO A 30 33.79 -14.11 -24.78
C PRO A 30 32.37 -14.68 -24.64
N VAL A 31 31.97 -15.53 -25.60
CA VAL A 31 30.62 -16.10 -25.68
C VAL A 31 30.26 -16.91 -24.44
N GLU A 32 31.22 -17.63 -23.85
CA GLU A 32 31.04 -18.40 -22.62
C GLU A 32 30.67 -17.52 -21.42
N GLU A 33 31.29 -16.35 -21.29
CA GLU A 33 31.00 -15.40 -20.22
C GLU A 33 29.61 -14.77 -20.41
N ASN A 34 29.23 -14.44 -21.65
CA ASN A 34 27.90 -13.94 -21.96
C ASN A 34 26.80 -14.99 -21.67
N LEU A 35 27.02 -16.25 -22.02
CA LEU A 35 26.10 -17.35 -21.72
C LEU A 35 25.98 -17.59 -20.21
N LYS A 36 27.11 -17.55 -19.50
CA LYS A 36 27.12 -17.61 -18.04
C LYS A 36 26.26 -16.49 -17.48
N LEU A 37 26.58 -15.22 -17.78
CA LEU A 37 25.84 -14.03 -17.33
C LEU A 37 24.34 -14.11 -17.68
N PHE A 38 24.00 -14.66 -18.85
CA PHE A 38 22.61 -14.86 -19.27
C PHE A 38 21.90 -15.90 -18.40
N GLU A 39 22.56 -17.01 -18.11
CA GLU A 39 22.08 -17.99 -17.13
C GLU A 39 22.05 -17.40 -15.72
N GLU A 40 22.98 -16.53 -15.32
CA GLU A 40 22.95 -15.82 -14.02
C GLU A 40 21.75 -14.87 -13.89
N MET A 41 21.42 -14.16 -14.98
CA MET A 41 20.25 -13.29 -15.08
C MET A 41 18.96 -14.11 -15.06
N LYS A 42 18.91 -15.21 -15.82
CA LYS A 42 17.76 -16.13 -15.90
C LYS A 42 17.54 -16.90 -14.61
N GLN A 43 18.61 -17.22 -13.87
CA GLN A 43 18.57 -17.83 -12.54
C GLN A 43 18.27 -16.81 -11.44
N GLY A 44 18.20 -15.52 -11.76
CA GLY A 44 17.84 -14.47 -10.81
C GLY A 44 18.89 -14.30 -9.71
N LYS A 45 20.19 -14.28 -10.02
CA LYS A 45 21.24 -14.15 -8.99
C LYS A 45 21.05 -12.98 -8.02
N LYS A 46 20.46 -11.86 -8.46
CA LYS A 46 20.09 -10.75 -7.57
C LYS A 46 19.00 -11.15 -6.57
N LEU A 47 18.01 -11.94 -6.98
CA LEU A 47 16.99 -12.53 -6.10
C LEU A 47 17.60 -13.56 -5.14
N ILE A 48 18.54 -14.39 -5.61
CA ILE A 48 19.29 -15.33 -4.77
C ILE A 48 20.07 -14.59 -3.69
N GLN A 49 20.75 -13.49 -4.04
CA GLN A 49 21.45 -12.65 -3.05
C GLN A 49 20.51 -12.05 -2.00
N LEU A 50 19.29 -11.66 -2.38
CA LEU A 50 18.28 -11.17 -1.43
C LEU A 50 17.82 -12.28 -0.47
N LEU A 51 17.74 -13.53 -0.95
CA LEU A 51 17.40 -14.70 -0.16
C LEU A 51 18.54 -15.10 0.78
N GLU A 52 19.77 -15.15 0.29
CA GLU A 52 20.97 -15.45 1.08
C GLU A 52 21.17 -14.43 2.20
N LYS A 53 20.96 -13.15 1.91
CA LYS A 53 21.02 -12.05 2.90
C LYS A 53 19.79 -12.00 3.82
N LYS A 54 18.83 -12.92 3.67
CA LYS A 54 17.57 -12.99 4.44
C LYS A 54 16.78 -11.68 4.44
N ILE A 55 16.86 -10.91 3.36
CA ILE A 55 16.06 -9.69 3.17
C ILE A 55 14.61 -10.08 2.84
N VAL A 56 14.44 -11.18 2.10
CA VAL A 56 13.15 -11.75 1.70
C VAL A 56 12.97 -13.18 2.20
N ASN A 57 11.72 -13.55 2.52
CA ASN A 57 11.36 -14.79 3.20
C ASN A 57 11.09 -15.97 2.24
N GLY A 58 11.63 -15.94 1.03
CA GLY A 58 11.39 -16.95 0.00
C GLY A 58 11.07 -16.35 -1.38
N TRP A 59 10.93 -17.23 -2.37
CA TRP A 59 10.58 -16.86 -3.75
C TRP A 59 9.15 -16.37 -3.92
N ASP A 60 8.29 -16.68 -2.95
CA ASP A 60 6.89 -16.28 -2.87
C ASP A 60 6.66 -15.10 -1.92
N ASP A 61 7.72 -14.43 -1.44
CA ASP A 61 7.60 -13.25 -0.57
C ASP A 61 6.82 -12.13 -1.30
N PRO A 62 5.71 -11.61 -0.73
CA PRO A 62 4.88 -10.57 -1.36
C PRO A 62 5.61 -9.29 -1.78
N ARG A 63 6.81 -9.03 -1.28
CA ARG A 63 7.63 -7.87 -1.70
C ARG A 63 8.30 -8.06 -3.06
N LEU A 64 8.33 -9.29 -3.57
CA LEU A 64 8.89 -9.64 -4.87
C LEU A 64 7.86 -9.50 -6.00
N PHE A 65 8.36 -9.42 -7.23
CA PHE A 65 7.54 -9.36 -8.46
C PHE A 65 7.51 -10.70 -9.21
N THR A 66 7.87 -11.81 -8.55
CA THR A 66 7.65 -13.14 -9.12
C THR A 66 6.15 -13.42 -9.22
N LEU A 67 5.72 -14.29 -10.15
CA LEU A 67 4.30 -14.62 -10.30
C LEU A 67 3.71 -15.22 -9.00
N ASN A 68 4.49 -16.05 -8.31
CA ASN A 68 4.08 -16.63 -7.02
C ASN A 68 3.97 -15.58 -5.92
N ALA A 69 4.90 -14.62 -5.86
CA ALA A 69 4.85 -13.51 -4.91
C ALA A 69 3.65 -12.60 -5.18
N LEU A 70 3.40 -12.24 -6.43
CA LEU A 70 2.23 -11.44 -6.83
C LEU A 70 0.93 -12.14 -6.46
N LYS A 71 0.83 -13.45 -6.73
CA LYS A 71 -0.30 -14.28 -6.32
C LYS A 71 -0.50 -14.26 -4.80
N ARG A 72 0.56 -14.46 -4.01
CA ARG A 72 0.51 -14.41 -2.54
C ARG A 72 0.18 -13.02 -2.00
N ARG A 73 0.60 -11.96 -2.70
CA ARG A 73 0.28 -10.55 -2.39
C ARG A 73 -1.20 -10.22 -2.65
N GLY A 74 -1.92 -11.04 -3.41
CA GLY A 74 -3.34 -10.85 -3.73
C GLY A 74 -3.60 -10.35 -5.16
N PHE A 75 -2.61 -10.40 -6.04
CA PHE A 75 -2.81 -10.09 -7.46
C PHE A 75 -3.53 -11.26 -8.13
N SER A 76 -4.70 -10.98 -8.69
CA SER A 76 -5.43 -11.91 -9.53
C SER A 76 -4.83 -11.95 -10.95
N PRO A 77 -5.03 -13.04 -11.71
CA PRO A 77 -4.58 -13.13 -13.11
C PRO A 77 -5.14 -11.99 -13.97
N ASP A 78 -6.37 -11.55 -13.67
CA ASP A 78 -7.04 -10.44 -14.35
C ASP A 78 -6.26 -9.11 -14.22
N ILE A 79 -5.70 -8.83 -13.04
CA ILE A 79 -4.86 -7.62 -12.84
C ILE A 79 -3.63 -7.66 -13.74
N ILE A 80 -2.99 -8.83 -13.84
CA ILE A 80 -1.77 -8.99 -14.65
C ILE A 80 -2.11 -8.83 -16.13
N ASN A 81 -3.19 -9.46 -16.60
CA ASN A 81 -3.62 -9.36 -18.00
C ASN A 81 -3.99 -7.91 -18.38
N GLN A 82 -4.76 -7.21 -17.55
CA GLN A 82 -5.10 -5.81 -17.80
C GLN A 82 -3.86 -4.90 -17.78
N PHE A 83 -2.88 -5.19 -16.93
CA PHE A 83 -1.62 -4.45 -16.92
C PHE A 83 -0.83 -4.66 -18.22
N LEU A 84 -0.74 -5.90 -18.71
CA LEU A 84 -0.09 -6.22 -19.98
C LEU A 84 -0.80 -5.55 -21.17
N ASP A 85 -2.13 -5.51 -21.17
CA ASP A 85 -2.93 -4.83 -22.18
C ASP A 85 -2.69 -3.31 -22.21
N GLN A 86 -2.39 -2.70 -21.06
CA GLN A 86 -2.08 -1.27 -20.98
C GLN A 86 -0.68 -0.93 -21.49
N ILE A 87 0.32 -1.74 -21.15
CA ILE A 87 1.70 -1.53 -21.60
C ILE A 87 1.77 -1.60 -23.12
N LYS A 88 1.06 -2.57 -23.72
CA LYS A 88 1.11 -2.92 -25.14
C LYS A 88 2.52 -3.26 -25.63
N VAL A 89 2.61 -3.97 -26.74
CA VAL A 89 3.91 -4.28 -27.34
C VAL A 89 4.31 -3.15 -28.29
N SER A 90 5.32 -2.37 -27.92
CA SER A 90 5.92 -1.37 -28.81
C SER A 90 6.96 -2.02 -29.73
N ARG A 91 6.91 -1.72 -31.03
CA ARG A 91 7.89 -2.20 -32.03
C ARG A 91 9.21 -1.43 -32.02
N THR A 92 9.27 -0.31 -31.33
CA THR A 92 10.45 0.55 -31.25
C THR A 92 11.39 0.04 -30.17
N GLY A 93 12.67 -0.20 -30.49
CA GLY A 93 13.71 -0.73 -29.61
C GLY A 93 14.12 0.18 -28.44
N ASN A 94 13.19 0.99 -27.92
CA ASN A 94 13.35 1.67 -26.65
C ASN A 94 12.94 0.71 -25.53
N GLU A 95 13.87 0.42 -24.64
CA GLU A 95 13.60 -0.21 -23.34
C GLU A 95 12.77 0.76 -22.50
N ASN A 96 11.44 0.70 -22.66
CA ASN A 96 10.54 1.50 -21.83
C ASN A 96 10.52 0.89 -20.42
N ILE A 97 11.22 1.55 -19.49
CA ILE A 97 11.14 1.22 -18.07
C ILE A 97 9.74 1.61 -17.60
N ILE A 98 8.93 0.60 -17.28
CA ILE A 98 7.58 0.80 -16.77
C ILE A 98 7.65 1.01 -15.26
N GLN A 99 7.06 2.10 -14.80
CA GLN A 99 6.99 2.38 -13.37
C GLN A 99 6.07 1.39 -12.66
N VAL A 100 6.48 0.92 -11.48
CA VAL A 100 5.70 0.03 -10.60
C VAL A 100 4.35 0.66 -10.20
N SER A 101 4.28 1.99 -10.17
CA SER A 101 3.05 2.74 -9.89
C SER A 101 1.91 2.40 -10.86
N LEU A 102 2.22 2.07 -12.13
CA LEU A 102 1.22 1.66 -13.10
C LEU A 102 0.57 0.35 -12.68
N LEU A 103 1.37 -0.68 -12.34
CA LEU A 103 0.89 -1.97 -11.87
C LEU A 103 0.02 -1.82 -10.61
N GLU A 104 0.44 -0.98 -9.66
CA GLU A 104 -0.32 -0.69 -8.44
C GLU A 104 -1.66 0.01 -8.74
N SER A 105 -1.69 0.92 -9.73
CA SER A 105 -2.91 1.63 -10.11
C SER A 105 -3.93 0.69 -10.78
N VAL A 106 -3.49 -0.20 -11.66
CA VAL A 106 -4.33 -1.25 -12.27
C VAL A 106 -4.89 -2.17 -11.19
N ALA A 107 -4.03 -2.65 -10.29
CA ALA A 107 -4.45 -3.50 -9.17
C ALA A 107 -5.51 -2.82 -8.30
N ARG A 108 -5.31 -1.54 -7.96
CA ARG A 108 -6.27 -0.76 -7.17
C ARG A 108 -7.63 -0.68 -7.85
N ASN A 109 -7.67 -0.41 -9.15
CA ASN A 109 -8.92 -0.26 -9.91
C ASN A 109 -9.71 -1.57 -9.95
N VAL A 110 -9.03 -2.69 -10.25
CA VAL A 110 -9.68 -4.01 -10.32
C VAL A 110 -10.20 -4.42 -8.94
N LEU A 111 -9.39 -4.26 -7.89
CA LEU A 111 -9.79 -4.61 -6.54
C LEU A 111 -10.93 -3.72 -6.03
N TYR A 112 -10.91 -2.42 -6.33
CA TYR A 112 -11.97 -1.50 -5.92
C TYR A 112 -13.36 -1.91 -6.43
N GLN A 113 -13.43 -2.49 -7.64
CA GLN A 113 -14.68 -2.93 -8.25
C GLN A 113 -15.14 -4.30 -7.75
N LYS A 114 -14.19 -5.23 -7.53
CA LYS A 114 -14.50 -6.63 -7.22
C LYS A 114 -14.60 -6.95 -5.73
N THR A 115 -13.92 -6.19 -4.87
CA THR A 115 -13.76 -6.58 -3.47
C THR A 115 -14.83 -5.97 -2.55
N PRO A 116 -15.37 -6.75 -1.60
CA PRO A 116 -16.24 -6.21 -0.57
C PRO A 116 -15.45 -5.29 0.36
N LYS A 117 -16.04 -4.15 0.72
CA LYS A 117 -15.42 -3.18 1.63
C LYS A 117 -15.59 -3.65 3.07
N THR A 118 -14.48 -3.92 3.74
CA THR A 118 -14.42 -4.31 5.15
C THR A 118 -13.66 -3.25 5.96
N MET A 119 -13.80 -3.29 7.29
CA MET A 119 -13.06 -2.43 8.22
C MET A 119 -12.11 -3.31 9.02
N ALA A 120 -10.86 -2.85 9.14
CA ALA A 120 -9.83 -3.47 9.95
C ALA A 120 -9.06 -2.36 10.64
N ILE A 121 -8.52 -2.63 11.82
CA ILE A 121 -7.75 -1.68 12.60
C ILE A 121 -6.38 -2.30 12.85
N ILE A 122 -5.33 -1.52 12.60
CA ILE A 122 -3.95 -1.99 12.74
C ILE A 122 -3.51 -1.77 14.19
N GLU A 123 -3.68 -0.55 14.68
CA GLU A 123 -3.34 -0.18 16.06
C GLU A 123 -4.62 0.17 16.83
N PRO A 124 -5.21 -0.76 17.60
CA PRO A 124 -6.48 -0.53 18.26
C PRO A 124 -6.34 0.52 19.37
N PHE A 125 -7.21 1.52 19.31
CA PHE A 125 -7.40 2.55 20.33
C PHE A 125 -8.85 2.55 20.82
N GLU A 126 -9.05 2.55 22.13
CA GLU A 126 -10.35 2.34 22.76
C GLU A 126 -11.20 3.63 22.77
N ILE A 127 -12.45 3.50 22.34
CA ILE A 127 -13.43 4.60 22.35
C ILE A 127 -14.69 4.18 23.08
N ILE A 128 -15.14 5.04 23.99
CA ILE A 128 -16.37 4.85 24.74
C ILE A 128 -17.42 5.83 24.20
N ILE A 129 -18.55 5.30 23.75
CA ILE A 129 -19.72 6.10 23.39
C ILE A 129 -20.65 6.15 24.60
N ASP A 130 -20.87 7.34 25.13
CA ASP A 130 -21.64 7.54 26.38
C ASP A 130 -23.16 7.40 26.20
N ASN A 131 -23.69 7.79 25.04
CA ASN A 131 -25.13 7.86 24.76
C ASN A 131 -25.58 6.87 23.68
N TYR A 132 -24.98 5.67 23.66
CA TYR A 132 -25.28 4.67 22.64
C TYR A 132 -26.75 4.21 22.69
N GLY A 133 -27.26 3.94 23.89
CA GLY A 133 -28.63 3.43 24.10
C GLY A 133 -29.75 4.43 23.86
N GLU A 134 -29.44 5.72 23.68
CA GLU A 134 -30.46 6.74 23.35
C GLU A 134 -30.94 6.63 21.91
N PHE A 135 -30.12 6.08 21.02
CA PHE A 135 -30.40 6.06 19.59
C PHE A 135 -30.69 4.67 19.02
N PHE A 136 -30.15 3.64 19.64
CA PHE A 136 -30.45 2.26 19.30
C PHE A 136 -31.26 1.72 20.47
N GLU A 137 -32.49 1.25 20.24
CA GLU A 137 -33.46 0.73 21.23
C GLU A 137 -32.93 -0.50 22.01
N ASN A 138 -31.76 -0.38 22.59
CA ASN A 138 -30.99 -1.40 23.27
C ASN A 138 -30.85 -0.98 24.74
N GLN A 139 -30.85 -1.94 25.65
CA GLN A 139 -30.62 -1.70 27.08
C GLN A 139 -29.18 -1.21 27.39
N VAL A 140 -28.31 -1.20 26.38
CA VAL A 140 -26.89 -0.84 26.49
C VAL A 140 -26.73 0.67 26.41
N LYS A 141 -26.54 1.32 27.56
CA LYS A 141 -26.33 2.78 27.63
C LYS A 141 -24.99 3.23 27.03
N GLN A 142 -23.92 2.49 27.29
CA GLN A 142 -22.57 2.78 26.79
C GLN A 142 -22.04 1.64 25.94
N LYS A 143 -21.32 1.96 24.86
CA LYS A 143 -20.71 0.96 23.96
C LYS A 143 -19.24 1.30 23.75
N THR A 144 -18.38 0.30 23.92
CA THR A 144 -16.94 0.40 23.62
C THR A 144 -16.69 -0.04 22.18
N LEU A 145 -15.92 0.76 21.44
CA LEU A 145 -15.49 0.51 20.07
C LEU A 145 -13.98 0.68 19.96
N PHE A 146 -13.38 0.14 18.90
CA PHE A 146 -11.99 0.46 18.55
C PHE A 146 -11.92 1.33 17.30
N VAL A 147 -10.93 2.21 17.28
CA VAL A 147 -10.46 2.96 16.09
C VAL A 147 -8.96 2.78 15.93
N ASP A 148 -8.41 3.23 14.81
CA ASP A 148 -6.97 3.24 14.63
C ASP A 148 -6.31 4.39 15.41
N LYS A 149 -5.25 4.07 16.14
CA LYS A 149 -4.47 5.04 16.93
C LYS A 149 -3.90 6.16 16.05
N SER A 150 -3.59 5.88 14.79
CA SER A 150 -3.08 6.87 13.83
C SER A 150 -4.06 8.03 13.58
N ASP A 151 -5.36 7.78 13.75
CA ASP A 151 -6.45 8.76 13.60
C ASP A 151 -6.70 9.60 14.86
N VAL A 152 -5.95 9.39 15.96
CA VAL A 152 -6.16 10.05 17.25
C VAL A 152 -5.03 11.03 17.58
N ARG A 153 -5.39 12.20 18.11
CA ARG A 153 -4.47 13.21 18.66
C ARG A 153 -5.00 13.73 19.99
N LEU A 154 -4.10 13.85 20.97
CA LEU A 154 -4.44 14.35 22.32
C LEU A 154 -4.82 15.82 22.32
N THR A 155 -4.12 16.62 21.50
CA THR A 155 -4.34 18.06 21.40
C THR A 155 -4.87 18.41 20.03
N LYS A 156 -5.66 19.49 19.97
CA LYS A 156 -6.04 20.09 18.70
C LYS A 156 -4.76 20.43 17.90
N PRO A 157 -4.64 19.98 16.65
CA PRO A 157 -3.46 20.27 15.85
C PRO A 157 -3.37 21.77 15.62
N ASN A 158 -2.33 22.39 16.20
CA ASN A 158 -2.02 23.80 15.98
C ASN A 158 -1.67 23.99 14.51
N ASN A 159 -2.31 24.99 13.88
CA ASN A 159 -2.24 25.44 12.49
C ASN A 159 -1.05 24.91 11.67
N THR A 160 -1.06 23.61 11.39
CA THR A 160 -0.04 22.93 10.59
C THR A 160 -0.43 23.14 9.14
N SER A 161 0.55 23.22 8.24
CA SER A 161 0.33 23.36 6.79
C SER A 161 -0.62 22.30 6.21
N VAL A 162 -0.79 21.16 6.90
CA VAL A 162 -1.74 20.11 6.56
C VAL A 162 -2.84 20.02 7.64
N PRO A 163 -4.13 20.20 7.27
CA PRO A 163 -5.23 20.01 8.20
C PRO A 163 -5.34 18.53 8.60
N PHE A 164 -5.50 18.28 9.89
CA PHE A 164 -5.72 16.94 10.42
C PHE A 164 -7.21 16.63 10.51
N TYR A 165 -7.60 15.49 9.95
CA TYR A 165 -8.97 15.01 9.87
C TYR A 165 -9.11 13.72 10.68
N GLY A 166 -9.25 13.85 11.99
CA GLY A 166 -9.34 12.70 12.90
C GLY A 166 -9.95 13.08 14.26
N ILE A 167 -9.67 12.25 15.26
CA ILE A 167 -10.13 12.42 16.64
C ILE A 167 -9.18 13.33 17.39
N PHE A 168 -9.72 14.41 17.94
CA PHE A 168 -9.09 15.30 18.92
C PHE A 168 -10.19 15.95 19.78
N PRO A 169 -9.87 16.57 20.93
CA PRO A 169 -10.87 17.21 21.77
C PRO A 169 -11.73 18.21 20.99
N ASP A 170 -13.05 18.18 21.20
CA ASP A 170 -14.07 18.99 20.50
C ASP A 170 -14.22 18.73 19.00
N SER A 171 -13.57 17.71 18.45
CA SER A 171 -13.74 17.35 17.04
C SER A 171 -15.13 16.75 16.76
N ILE A 172 -15.68 17.08 15.59
CA ILE A 172 -16.90 16.47 15.06
C ILE A 172 -16.52 15.66 13.83
N LEU A 173 -16.84 14.37 13.87
CA LEU A 173 -16.47 13.40 12.85
C LEU A 173 -17.60 12.40 12.65
N ALA A 174 -17.48 11.57 11.62
CA ALA A 174 -18.40 10.48 11.40
C ALA A 174 -17.71 9.12 11.44
N PHE A 175 -18.36 8.20 12.14
CA PHE A 175 -18.01 6.80 12.06
C PHE A 175 -18.73 6.18 10.86
N LYS A 176 -17.98 5.47 10.03
CA LYS A 176 -18.51 4.82 8.83
C LYS A 176 -19.67 3.89 9.20
N TYR A 177 -20.84 4.10 8.59
CA TYR A 177 -22.07 3.33 8.85
C TYR A 177 -22.70 3.47 10.25
N LEU A 178 -22.18 4.32 11.15
CA LEU A 178 -22.78 4.53 12.48
C LEU A 178 -23.50 5.87 12.58
N GLY A 179 -22.84 6.97 12.19
CA GLY A 179 -23.38 8.31 12.36
C GLY A 179 -22.30 9.35 12.70
N VAL A 180 -22.75 10.51 13.17
CA VAL A 180 -21.91 11.65 13.55
C VAL A 180 -21.68 11.65 15.06
N LEU A 181 -20.43 11.80 15.46
CA LEU A 181 -20.00 11.85 16.84
C LEU A 181 -19.26 13.16 17.14
N GLN A 182 -19.45 13.65 18.35
CA GLN A 182 -18.64 14.68 18.97
C GLN A 182 -17.69 14.01 19.96
N VAL A 183 -16.42 14.31 19.83
CA VAL A 183 -15.40 13.89 20.79
C VAL A 183 -15.43 14.85 21.97
N VAL A 184 -15.69 14.31 23.16
CA VAL A 184 -15.77 15.08 24.40
C VAL A 184 -14.38 15.22 25.01
N GLN A 185 -13.68 14.11 25.14
CA GLN A 185 -12.36 14.05 25.78
C GLN A 185 -11.51 12.97 25.13
N VAL A 186 -10.20 13.21 25.06
CA VAL A 186 -9.21 12.26 24.59
C VAL A 186 -8.12 12.15 25.64
N ASP A 187 -7.98 10.97 26.23
CA ASP A 187 -6.89 10.60 27.13
C ASP A 187 -5.86 9.75 26.36
N GLU A 188 -4.74 9.40 27.01
CA GLU A 188 -3.67 8.61 26.38
C GLU A 188 -4.10 7.18 26.00
N GLU A 189 -5.06 6.62 26.73
CA GLU A 189 -5.53 5.25 26.53
C GLU A 189 -6.90 5.18 25.84
N ARG A 190 -7.75 6.18 26.04
CA ARG A 190 -9.17 6.13 25.64
C ARG A 190 -9.68 7.48 25.17
N ALA A 191 -10.64 7.48 24.25
CA ALA A 191 -11.44 8.67 23.93
C ALA A 191 -12.90 8.48 24.32
N ARG A 192 -13.53 9.55 24.82
CA ARG A 192 -14.96 9.60 25.12
C ARG A 192 -15.69 10.40 24.06
N CYS A 193 -16.73 9.80 23.50
CA CYS A 193 -17.50 10.35 22.40
C CYS A 193 -19.00 10.33 22.72
N LYS A 194 -19.72 11.30 22.15
CA LYS A 194 -21.18 11.35 22.15
C LYS A 194 -21.70 11.36 20.72
N ILE A 195 -22.70 10.55 20.44
CA ILE A 195 -23.42 10.56 19.16
C ILE A 195 -24.29 11.81 19.12
N ILE A 196 -24.14 12.60 18.06
CA ILE A 196 -24.99 13.78 17.80
C ILE A 196 -26.19 13.38 16.95
N SER A 197 -25.97 12.57 15.91
CA SER A 197 -27.01 12.22 14.94
C SER A 197 -26.62 10.98 14.15
N ILE A 198 -27.59 10.11 13.90
CA ILE A 198 -27.46 8.96 12.98
C ILE A 198 -27.86 9.36 11.55
N GLU A 199 -28.65 10.41 11.37
CA GLU A 199 -29.20 10.80 10.07
C GLU A 199 -28.15 11.29 9.06
N GLU A 200 -28.35 10.93 7.79
CA GLU A 200 -27.47 11.33 6.67
C GLU A 200 -27.44 12.84 6.40
N LYS A 201 -28.44 13.61 6.85
CA LYS A 201 -28.50 15.08 6.64
C LYS A 201 -27.29 15.81 7.22
N TYR A 202 -26.68 15.28 8.28
CA TYR A 202 -25.48 15.85 8.88
C TYR A 202 -24.17 15.49 8.16
N ARG A 203 -24.19 14.66 7.10
CA ARG A 203 -22.98 14.39 6.28
C ARG A 203 -22.32 15.66 5.76
N ARG A 204 -23.10 16.68 5.41
CA ARG A 204 -22.60 17.93 4.84
C ARG A 204 -21.75 18.77 5.81
N LYS A 205 -21.86 18.55 7.13
CA LYS A 205 -21.08 19.28 8.16
C LYS A 205 -19.84 18.50 8.66
N GLN A 206 -19.60 17.30 8.15
CA GLN A 206 -18.50 16.45 8.62
C GLN A 206 -17.17 16.89 8.01
N LYS A 207 -16.14 16.99 8.85
CA LYS A 207 -14.77 17.24 8.39
C LYS A 207 -14.03 15.95 8.03
N ALA A 208 -14.40 14.82 8.65
CA ALA A 208 -13.72 13.53 8.49
C ALA A 208 -14.69 12.35 8.66
N GLN A 209 -14.45 11.26 7.93
CA GLN A 209 -15.08 9.96 8.16
C GLN A 209 -14.01 8.92 8.48
N ILE A 210 -14.15 8.26 9.63
CA ILE A 210 -13.18 7.25 10.11
C ILE A 210 -13.83 5.88 10.23
N HIS A 211 -12.99 4.86 10.16
CA HIS A 211 -13.37 3.47 10.31
C HIS A 211 -13.26 3.06 11.78
N TRP A 212 -14.06 2.06 12.17
CA TRP A 212 -14.14 1.57 13.53
C TRP A 212 -14.53 0.09 13.50
N ILE A 213 -14.31 -0.62 14.59
CA ILE A 213 -14.79 -1.99 14.77
C ILE A 213 -15.43 -2.16 16.13
N ASP A 214 -16.42 -3.04 16.20
CA ASP A 214 -16.99 -3.51 17.46
C ASP A 214 -16.12 -4.65 18.01
N PRO A 215 -15.54 -4.51 19.21
CA PRO A 215 -14.70 -5.56 19.81
C PRO A 215 -15.41 -6.92 19.87
N GLU A 216 -16.72 -6.94 20.15
CA GLU A 216 -17.51 -8.17 20.33
C GLU A 216 -17.75 -8.91 19.01
N LYS A 217 -17.83 -8.18 17.89
CA LYS A 217 -18.08 -8.73 16.55
C LYS A 217 -16.79 -8.85 15.72
N SER A 218 -15.67 -8.38 16.25
CA SER A 218 -14.38 -8.39 15.57
C SER A 218 -13.64 -9.71 15.76
N THR A 219 -12.83 -10.08 14.78
CA THR A 219 -11.93 -11.23 14.87
C THR A 219 -10.50 -10.73 14.91
N LYS A 220 -9.70 -11.22 15.87
CA LYS A 220 -8.26 -10.90 15.94
C LYS A 220 -7.54 -11.54 14.75
N CYS A 221 -6.75 -10.75 14.03
CA CYS A 221 -5.96 -11.21 12.91
C CYS A 221 -4.58 -10.53 12.86
N GLU A 222 -3.64 -11.16 12.17
CA GLU A 222 -2.34 -10.56 11.88
C GLU A 222 -2.43 -9.77 10.57
N ILE A 223 -2.12 -8.48 10.61
CA ILE A 223 -2.10 -7.61 9.43
C ILE A 223 -0.64 -7.38 9.02
N ARG A 224 -0.30 -7.73 7.78
CA ARG A 224 1.03 -7.51 7.20
C ARG A 224 0.98 -6.42 6.13
N ILE A 225 1.64 -5.31 6.38
CA ILE A 225 1.72 -4.17 5.46
C ILE A 225 3.00 -4.29 4.64
N PHE A 226 2.86 -4.47 3.32
CA PHE A 226 3.99 -4.61 2.40
C PHE A 226 4.23 -3.32 1.61
N ASN A 227 5.45 -2.79 1.70
CA ASN A 227 5.93 -1.66 0.92
C ASN A 227 6.89 -2.09 -0.18
N LYS A 228 7.33 -1.13 -1.01
CA LYS A 228 8.36 -1.35 -2.03
C LYS A 228 9.64 -1.88 -1.37
N LEU A 229 10.27 -2.86 -2.01
CA LEU A 229 11.51 -3.46 -1.51
C LEU A 229 12.71 -2.50 -1.58
N PHE A 230 12.67 -1.58 -2.54
CA PHE A 230 13.71 -0.58 -2.78
C PHE A 230 13.11 0.82 -2.79
N ASN A 231 13.87 1.79 -2.28
CA ASN A 231 13.52 3.21 -2.28
C ASN A 231 14.03 3.96 -3.52
N VAL A 232 14.84 3.30 -4.35
CA VAL A 232 15.43 3.86 -5.58
C VAL A 232 14.60 3.40 -6.78
N GLU A 233 14.39 4.28 -7.76
CA GLU A 233 13.59 3.98 -8.95
C GLU A 233 14.20 2.87 -9.81
N ASN A 234 15.52 2.85 -9.95
CA ASN A 234 16.26 1.80 -10.64
C ASN A 234 17.32 1.19 -9.71
N PRO A 235 16.97 0.16 -8.92
CA PRO A 235 17.91 -0.52 -8.03
C PRO A 235 18.78 -1.56 -8.74
N SER A 236 18.67 -1.67 -10.08
CA SER A 236 19.37 -2.68 -10.88
C SER A 236 20.82 -2.32 -11.16
#